data_AF-A0A946BE96-F1
#
_entry.id   AF-A0A946BE96-F1
#
_cell.length_a   1.000
_cell.length_b   1.000
_cell.length_c   1.000
_cell.angle_alpha   90.00
_cell.angle_beta   90.00
_cell.angle_gamma   90.00
#
_symmetry.space_group_name_H-M   'P 1'
#
loop_
_entity.id
_entity.type
_entity.pdbx_description
1 polymer ?
#
loop_
_entity_poly.entity_id
_entity_poly.type
_entity_poly.pdbx_seq_one_letter_code
_entity_poly.pdbx_strand_id
1 'polypeptide(L)'
;ILEKQFKALMKDGKFMAGGFENDGGAVKAPDILDESLKGKINAAGFEATAITAAISFEQKAIKLYTEREKEAVDPEEKKMYHWLSVWEKTHLKKLMALEASLIENIWNDNSFWPF
;
A
#
# COMPACT_ATOMS: atom_id res chain seq x y z
N ILE A 1 -4.12 -14.96 -1.13
CA ILE A 1 -4.61 -15.05 0.27
C ILE A 1 -6.05 -14.56 0.37
N LEU A 2 -6.32 -13.31 -0.05
CA LEU A 2 -7.66 -12.71 -0.03
C LEU A 2 -8.75 -13.54 -0.71
N GLU A 3 -8.52 -14.00 -1.95
CA GLU A 3 -9.51 -14.82 -2.67
C GLU A 3 -9.88 -16.10 -1.91
N LYS A 4 -8.90 -16.77 -1.30
CA LYS A 4 -9.12 -17.99 -0.53
C LYS A 4 -9.96 -17.72 0.71
N GLN A 5 -9.64 -16.64 1.42
CA GLN A 5 -10.32 -16.24 2.65
C GLN A 5 -11.76 -15.75 2.38
N PHE A 6 -11.97 -15.01 1.28
CA PHE A 6 -13.31 -14.63 0.84
C PHE A 6 -14.16 -15.87 0.51
N LYS A 7 -13.61 -16.84 -0.25
CA LYS A 7 -14.34 -18.08 -0.57
C LYS A 7 -14.72 -18.88 0.67
N ALA A 8 -13.84 -18.97 1.65
CA ALA A 8 -14.13 -19.67 2.90
C ALA A 8 -15.18 -18.96 3.74
N LEU A 9 -15.11 -17.64 3.86
CA LEU A 9 -16.12 -16.85 4.55
C LEU A 9 -17.51 -17.03 3.90
N MET A 10 -17.58 -17.00 2.57
CA MET A 10 -18.83 -17.20 1.83
C MET A 10 -19.41 -18.61 1.94
N LYS A 11 -18.55 -19.63 2.09
CA LYS A 11 -18.96 -21.03 2.14
C LYS A 11 -19.29 -21.48 3.55
N ASP A 12 -18.42 -21.20 4.50
CA ASP A 12 -18.40 -21.80 5.83
C ASP A 12 -18.73 -20.77 6.94
N GLY A 13 -18.90 -19.49 6.58
CA GLY A 13 -19.20 -18.39 7.52
C GLY A 13 -18.04 -18.06 8.46
N LYS A 14 -16.84 -18.57 8.18
CA LYS A 14 -15.66 -18.45 9.04
C LYS A 14 -14.41 -18.17 8.20
N PHE A 15 -13.46 -17.50 8.81
CA PHE A 15 -12.12 -17.33 8.25
C PHE A 15 -11.34 -18.65 8.33
N MET A 16 -10.51 -18.91 7.33
CA MET A 16 -9.65 -20.10 7.35
C MET A 16 -8.53 -19.88 8.35
N ALA A 17 -8.24 -20.91 9.14
CA ALA A 17 -7.02 -20.96 9.94
C ALA A 17 -5.79 -21.15 9.05
N GLY A 18 -4.73 -20.38 9.33
CA GLY A 18 -3.48 -20.48 8.58
C GLY A 18 -3.52 -19.79 7.21
N GLY A 19 -2.42 -19.88 6.45
CA GLY A 19 -2.29 -19.17 5.16
C GLY A 19 -1.94 -17.68 5.28
N PHE A 20 -1.68 -17.20 6.50
CA PHE A 20 -1.05 -15.91 6.83
C PHE A 20 0.41 -16.09 7.28
N GLU A 21 0.98 -17.28 7.04
CA GLU A 21 2.31 -17.68 7.52
C GLU A 21 3.45 -16.84 6.92
N ASN A 22 3.19 -16.20 5.78
CA ASN A 22 4.06 -15.19 5.23
C ASN A 22 3.70 -13.84 5.87
N ASP A 23 4.67 -13.20 6.51
CA ASP A 23 4.57 -11.81 6.96
C ASP A 23 4.01 -10.95 5.81
N GLY A 24 2.93 -10.19 6.05
CA GLY A 24 2.36 -9.29 5.06
C GLY A 24 3.40 -8.30 4.51
N GLY A 25 4.42 -7.99 5.31
CA GLY A 25 5.57 -7.17 4.93
C GLY A 25 6.60 -7.89 4.04
N ALA A 26 6.62 -9.23 4.07
CA ALA A 26 7.46 -10.04 3.20
C ALA A 26 6.87 -10.20 1.79
N VAL A 27 5.58 -9.88 1.59
CA VAL A 27 5.01 -9.80 0.25
C VAL A 27 5.56 -8.56 -0.43
N LYS A 28 6.45 -8.77 -1.40
CA LYS A 28 6.94 -7.69 -2.26
C LYS A 28 5.76 -7.13 -3.04
N ALA A 29 5.35 -5.92 -2.67
CA ALA A 29 4.45 -5.13 -3.48
C ALA A 29 4.92 -5.10 -4.94
N PRO A 30 4.01 -5.12 -5.93
CA PRO A 30 4.40 -4.87 -7.31
C PRO A 30 5.04 -3.47 -7.41
N ASP A 31 5.86 -3.26 -8.44
CA ASP A 31 6.34 -1.91 -8.74
C ASP A 31 5.17 -1.09 -9.26
N ILE A 32 5.00 0.11 -8.69
CA ILE A 32 3.82 0.95 -8.94
C ILE A 32 3.92 1.61 -10.31
N LEU A 33 5.15 1.95 -10.72
CA LEU A 33 5.46 2.53 -12.02
C LEU A 33 6.75 1.91 -12.55
N ASP A 34 6.81 1.71 -13.87
CA ASP A 34 8.05 1.37 -14.57
C ASP A 34 8.91 2.62 -14.84
N GLU A 35 10.19 2.42 -15.17
CA GLU A 35 11.15 3.52 -15.39
C GLU A 35 10.79 4.41 -16.58
N SER A 36 10.16 3.85 -17.62
CA SER A 36 9.71 4.62 -18.79
C SER A 36 8.60 5.59 -18.41
N LEU A 37 7.69 5.17 -17.53
CA LEU A 37 6.61 6.00 -17.04
C LEU A 37 7.11 7.06 -16.06
N LYS A 38 8.07 6.73 -15.18
CA LYS A 38 8.70 7.70 -14.27
C LYS A 38 9.30 8.89 -15.02
N GLY A 39 10.00 8.66 -16.14
CA GLY A 39 10.58 9.73 -16.96
C GLY A 39 9.55 10.65 -17.64
N LYS A 40 8.30 10.21 -17.81
CA LYS A 40 7.22 11.00 -18.42
C LYS A 40 6.46 11.86 -17.41
N ILE A 41 6.53 11.52 -16.12
CA ILE A 41 5.81 12.22 -15.06
C ILE A 41 6.38 13.62 -14.80
N ASN A 42 7.66 13.88 -15.14
CA ASN A 42 8.28 15.21 -15.01
C ASN A 42 7.54 16.33 -15.81
N ALA A 43 6.59 15.99 -16.70
CA ALA A 43 5.88 16.95 -17.54
C ALA A 43 4.44 17.30 -17.09
N ALA A 44 3.86 16.64 -16.08
CA ALA A 44 2.42 16.78 -15.81
C ALA A 44 2.05 16.75 -14.30
N GLY A 45 1.22 17.71 -13.87
CA GLY A 45 0.77 17.86 -12.47
C GLY A 45 -0.34 16.88 -12.04
N PHE A 46 -0.90 16.11 -12.97
CA PHE A 46 -2.00 15.17 -12.68
C PHE A 46 -1.49 13.91 -11.96
N GLU A 47 -0.30 13.44 -12.30
CA GLU A 47 0.31 12.23 -11.78
C GLU A 47 0.82 12.42 -10.35
N ALA A 48 1.37 13.59 -10.02
CA ALA A 48 1.70 13.96 -8.64
C ALA A 48 0.45 13.91 -7.73
N THR A 49 -0.67 14.44 -8.22
CA THR A 49 -1.96 14.39 -7.51
C THR A 49 -2.44 12.96 -7.30
N ALA A 50 -2.26 12.08 -8.30
CA ALA A 50 -2.61 10.67 -8.20
C ALA A 50 -1.76 9.93 -7.16
N ILE A 51 -0.45 10.21 -7.09
CA ILE A 51 0.45 9.64 -6.07
C ILE A 51 0.03 10.09 -4.67
N THR A 52 -0.22 11.38 -4.46
CA THR A 52 -0.68 11.89 -3.16
C THR A 52 -2.04 11.30 -2.76
N ALA A 53 -2.97 11.11 -3.72
CA ALA A 53 -4.24 10.44 -3.47
C ALA A 53 -4.05 8.96 -3.06
N ALA A 54 -3.17 8.24 -3.74
CA ALA A 54 -2.82 6.86 -3.40
C ALA A 54 -2.21 6.76 -1.99
N ILE A 55 -1.30 7.66 -1.62
CA ILE A 55 -0.74 7.74 -0.25
C ILE A 55 -1.86 7.90 0.78
N SER A 56 -2.84 8.78 0.52
CA SER A 56 -3.98 8.97 1.41
C SER A 56 -4.84 7.71 1.54
N PHE A 57 -5.03 6.97 0.45
CA PHE A 57 -5.75 5.69 0.49
C PHE A 57 -5.02 4.65 1.33
N GLU A 58 -3.70 4.49 1.16
CA GLU A 58 -2.94 3.52 1.95
C GLU A 58 -2.95 3.87 3.45
N GLN A 59 -2.80 5.14 3.80
CA GLN A 59 -2.90 5.57 5.20
C GLN A 59 -4.27 5.26 5.82
N LYS A 60 -5.35 5.50 5.07
CA LYS A 60 -6.72 5.19 5.52
C LYS A 60 -6.96 3.69 5.61
N ALA A 61 -6.44 2.91 4.67
CA ALA A 61 -6.54 1.45 4.68
C ALA A 61 -5.79 0.85 5.88
N ILE A 62 -4.54 1.27 6.12
CA ILE A 62 -3.75 0.87 7.30
C ILE A 62 -4.51 1.18 8.59
N LYS A 63 -5.05 2.40 8.72
CA LYS A 63 -5.83 2.80 9.89
C LYS A 63 -7.05 1.90 10.07
N LEU A 64 -7.86 1.74 9.03
CA LEU A 64 -9.07 0.93 9.05
C LEU A 64 -8.76 -0.51 9.45
N TYR A 65 -7.78 -1.15 8.82
CA TYR A 65 -7.42 -2.53 9.13
C TYR A 65 -6.87 -2.67 10.55
N THR A 66 -6.06 -1.71 11.02
CA THR A 66 -5.57 -1.71 12.41
C THR A 66 -6.72 -1.57 13.43
N GLU A 67 -7.74 -0.77 13.13
CA GLU A 67 -8.92 -0.61 13.98
C GLU A 67 -9.76 -1.90 13.98
N ARG A 68 -10.02 -2.48 12.81
CA ARG A 68 -10.77 -3.74 12.68
C ARG A 68 -10.07 -4.94 13.31
N GLU A 69 -8.74 -4.99 13.28
CA GLU A 69 -7.94 -5.98 14.02
C GLU A 69 -8.24 -5.94 15.53
N LYS A 70 -8.37 -4.73 16.10
CA LYS A 70 -8.64 -4.54 17.53
C LYS A 70 -10.08 -4.92 17.89
N GLU A 71 -11.03 -4.61 17.01
CA GLU A 71 -12.46 -4.84 17.22
C GLU A 71 -12.90 -6.28 16.96
N ALA A 72 -12.21 -7.01 16.09
CA ALA A 72 -12.54 -8.38 15.75
C ALA A 72 -12.53 -9.29 16.99
N VAL A 73 -13.39 -10.30 17.00
CA VAL A 73 -13.42 -11.32 18.06
C VAL A 73 -12.79 -12.62 17.58
N ASP A 74 -12.99 -12.97 16.31
CA ASP A 74 -12.42 -14.15 15.70
C ASP A 74 -10.89 -14.00 15.53
N PRO A 75 -10.08 -14.94 16.03
CA PRO A 75 -8.63 -14.83 16.00
C PRO A 75 -8.04 -14.91 14.58
N GLU A 76 -8.71 -15.55 13.62
CA GLU A 76 -8.28 -15.60 12.23
C GLU A 76 -8.68 -14.33 11.48
N GLU A 77 -9.82 -13.73 11.81
CA GLU A 77 -10.19 -12.40 11.35
C GLU A 77 -9.16 -11.35 11.80
N LYS A 78 -8.71 -11.40 13.06
CA LYS A 78 -7.63 -10.53 13.57
C LYS A 78 -6.35 -10.67 12.75
N LYS A 79 -5.92 -11.91 12.51
CA LYS A 79 -4.71 -12.19 11.71
C LYS A 79 -4.84 -11.66 10.29
N MET A 80 -6.02 -11.76 9.67
CA MET A 80 -6.28 -11.20 8.35
C MET A 80 -6.12 -9.67 8.35
N TYR A 81 -6.77 -8.96 9.27
CA TYR A 81 -6.65 -7.51 9.35
C TYR A 81 -5.23 -7.05 9.66
N HIS A 82 -4.54 -7.76 10.55
CA HIS A 82 -3.13 -7.53 10.81
C HIS A 82 -2.32 -7.64 9.51
N TRP A 83 -2.46 -8.77 8.82
CA TRP A 83 -1.74 -9.06 7.57
C TRP A 83 -1.99 -7.97 6.51
N LEU A 84 -3.24 -7.54 6.33
CA LEU A 84 -3.61 -6.44 5.43
C LEU A 84 -2.94 -5.12 5.84
N SER A 85 -2.97 -4.77 7.13
CA SER A 85 -2.35 -3.53 7.61
C SER A 85 -0.84 -3.50 7.36
N VAL A 86 -0.16 -4.64 7.45
CA VAL A 86 1.28 -4.75 7.19
C VAL A 86 1.54 -4.71 5.68
N TRP A 87 0.70 -5.36 4.88
CA TRP A 87 0.82 -5.33 3.43
C TRP A 87 0.69 -3.91 2.86
N GLU A 88 -0.31 -3.13 3.29
CA GLU A 88 -0.46 -1.74 2.81
C GLU A 88 0.68 -0.81 3.24
N LYS A 89 1.38 -1.10 4.36
CA LYS A 89 2.61 -0.38 4.71
C LYS A 89 3.71 -0.55 3.66
N THR A 90 3.75 -1.69 2.96
CA THR A 90 4.70 -1.89 1.86
C THR A 90 4.38 -1.01 0.66
N HIS A 91 3.09 -0.82 0.34
CA HIS A 91 2.63 0.08 -0.71
C HIS A 91 2.93 1.53 -0.36
N LEU A 92 2.57 1.95 0.86
CA LEU A 92 2.84 3.29 1.37
C LEU A 92 4.32 3.65 1.27
N LYS A 93 5.22 2.76 1.69
CA LYS A 93 6.67 2.98 1.61
C LYS A 93 7.15 3.22 0.17
N LYS A 94 6.63 2.45 -0.80
CA LYS A 94 6.97 2.63 -2.22
C LYS A 94 6.43 3.94 -2.78
N LEU A 95 5.20 4.31 -2.44
CA LEU A 95 4.59 5.56 -2.88
C LEU A 95 5.34 6.78 -2.32
N MET A 96 5.73 6.75 -1.05
CA MET A 96 6.53 7.82 -0.43
C MET A 96 7.91 7.96 -1.08
N ALA A 97 8.56 6.83 -1.42
CA ALA A 97 9.84 6.86 -2.13
C ALA A 97 9.69 7.45 -3.55
N LEU A 98 8.60 7.13 -4.24
CA LEU A 98 8.28 7.69 -5.54
C LEU A 98 7.99 9.19 -5.47
N GLU A 99 7.21 9.64 -4.50
CA GLU A 99 6.90 11.05 -4.27
C GLU A 99 8.18 11.85 -3.98
N ALA A 100 9.06 11.33 -3.11
CA ALA A 100 10.34 11.96 -2.81
C ALA A 100 11.23 12.10 -4.07
N SER A 101 11.34 11.04 -4.88
CA SER A 101 12.09 11.07 -6.14
C SER A 101 11.51 12.06 -7.15
N LEU A 102 10.17 12.16 -7.23
CA LEU A 102 9.50 13.14 -8.09
C LEU A 102 9.80 14.57 -7.65
N ILE A 103 9.71 14.84 -6.34
CA ILE A 103 10.04 16.14 -5.77
C ILE A 103 11.50 16.50 -6.08
N GLU A 104 12.44 15.60 -5.81
CA GLU A 104 13.87 15.80 -6.10
C GLU A 104 14.12 16.14 -7.59
N ASN A 105 13.49 15.40 -8.51
CA ASN A 105 13.60 15.68 -9.94
C ASN A 105 13.07 17.08 -10.29
N ILE A 106 11.94 17.50 -9.73
CA ILE A 106 11.38 18.84 -9.95
C ILE A 106 12.36 19.92 -9.46
N TRP A 107 12.99 19.74 -8.30
CA TRP A 107 13.99 20.69 -7.78
C TRP A 107 15.25 20.77 -8.65
N ASN A 108 15.73 19.62 -9.16
CA ASN A 108 16.88 19.55 -10.05
C ASN A 108 16.58 20.16 -11.43
N ASP A 109 15.43 19.83 -12.04
CA ASP A 109 15.07 20.28 -13.39
C ASP A 109 14.77 21.78 -13.46
N ASN A 110 14.21 22.36 -12.38
CA ASN A 110 13.84 23.78 -12.36
C ASN A 110 14.95 24.71 -11.82
N SER A 111 16.18 24.22 -11.57
CA SER A 111 17.31 25.04 -11.09
C SER A 111 17.00 25.89 -9.84
N PHE A 112 16.14 25.40 -8.94
CA PHE A 112 15.76 26.11 -7.71
C PHE A 112 16.75 25.92 -6.55
N TRP A 113 17.84 25.19 -6.76
CA TRP A 113 18.92 25.03 -5.78
C TRP A 113 19.60 26.38 -5.50
N PRO A 114 19.47 26.96 -4.29
CA PRO A 114 20.42 27.95 -3.84
C PRO A 114 21.63 27.14 -3.35
N PHE A 115 22.72 27.19 -4.09
CA PHE A 115 24.06 26.71 -3.71
C PHE A 115 24.31 26.52 -2.21
#